data_AF-A0A3T0E765-F1
#
_entry.id   AF-A0A3T0E765-F1
#
_cell.length_a   1.000
_cell.length_b   1.000
_cell.length_c   1.000
_cell.angle_alpha   90.00
_cell.angle_beta   90.00
_cell.angle_gamma   90.00
#
_symmetry.space_group_name_H-M   'P 1'
#
loop_
_entity.id
_entity.type
_entity.pdbx_description
1 polymer ?
#
loop_
_entity_poly.entity_id
_entity_poly.type
_entity_poly.pdbx_seq_one_letter_code
_entity_poly.pdbx_strand_id
1 'polypeptide(L)' 'MIRQVVTPANGDEAALLDRLVAIFTEELAARTSECMFYMTEPGGQASARIIETETQETLDRFLSFVATQIGNHAF' A
#
# COMPACT_ATOMS: atom_id res chain seq x y z
N MET A 1 -4.38 12.67 7.73
CA MET A 1 -4.24 11.25 7.40
C MET A 1 -5.22 10.91 6.30
N ILE A 2 -4.72 10.24 5.26
CA ILE A 2 -5.47 9.86 4.06
C ILE A 2 -5.46 8.34 4.02
N ARG A 3 -6.65 7.76 3.84
CA ARG A 3 -6.88 6.32 3.82
C ARG A 3 -7.25 5.87 2.42
N GLN A 4 -6.53 4.88 1.91
CA GLN A 4 -6.82 4.21 0.64
C GLN A 4 -7.01 2.72 0.89
N VAL A 5 -7.99 2.12 0.23
CA VAL A 5 -8.19 0.67 0.21
C VAL A 5 -7.68 0.14 -1.12
N VAL A 6 -6.89 -0.94 -1.05
CA VAL A 6 -6.31 -1.63 -2.19
C VAL A 6 -6.75 -3.07 -2.12
N THR A 7 -7.28 -3.59 -3.22
CA THR A 7 -7.79 -4.96 -3.28
C THR A 7 -6.95 -5.77 -4.25
N PRO A 8 -6.00 -6.59 -3.76
CA PRO A 8 -5.24 -7.50 -4.60
C PRO A 8 -6.19 -8.51 -5.28
N ALA A 9 -5.91 -8.86 -6.53
CA ALA A 9 -6.75 -9.79 -7.29
C ALA A 9 -6.58 -11.25 -6.82
N ASN A 10 -5.43 -11.59 -6.23
CA ASN A 10 -5.10 -12.94 -5.78
C ASN A 10 -4.09 -12.92 -4.62
N GLY A 11 -3.77 -14.10 -4.08
CA GLY A 11 -2.85 -14.25 -2.95
C GLY A 11 -1.40 -13.85 -3.27
N ASP A 12 -0.94 -14.06 -4.50
CA ASP A 12 0.41 -13.66 -4.93
C ASP A 12 0.55 -12.13 -4.99
N GLU A 13 -0.44 -11.43 -5.53
CA GLU A 13 -0.49 -9.96 -5.51
C GLU A 13 -0.57 -9.41 -4.09
N ALA A 14 -1.33 -10.07 -3.20
CA ALA A 14 -1.39 -9.67 -1.80
C ALA A 14 -0.02 -9.80 -1.11
N ALA A 15 0.67 -10.92 -1.30
CA ALA A 15 2.01 -11.13 -0.76
C ALA A 15 3.05 -10.18 -1.37
N LEU A 16 2.92 -9.85 -2.65
CA LEU A 16 3.75 -8.85 -3.30
C LEU A 16 3.50 -7.45 -2.73
N LEU A 17 2.24 -7.05 -2.55
CA LEU A 17 1.87 -5.79 -1.93
C LEU A 17 2.43 -5.66 -0.52
N ASP A 18 2.32 -6.73 0.29
CA ASP A 18 2.90 -6.78 1.64
C ASP A 18 4.42 -6.49 1.62
N ARG A 19 5.15 -7.02 0.62
CA ARG A 19 6.60 -6.73 0.45
C ARG A 19 6.87 -5.30 -0.02
N LEU A 20 6.11 -4.80 -0.98
CA LEU A 20 6.28 -3.45 -1.53
C LEU A 20 6.02 -2.38 -0.46
N VAL A 21 5.04 -2.61 0.41
CA VAL A 21 4.76 -1.77 1.58
C VAL A 21 5.96 -1.70 2.51
N ALA A 22 6.56 -2.84 2.85
CA ALA A 22 7.73 -2.87 3.73
C ALA A 22 8.89 -2.05 3.14
N ILE A 23 9.22 -2.31 1.86
CA ILE A 23 10.29 -1.59 1.14
C ILE A 23 10.02 -0.08 1.12
N PHE A 24 8.81 0.32 0.72
CA PHE A 24 8.47 1.74 0.62
C PHE A 24 8.47 2.42 1.99
N THR A 25 8.02 1.75 3.04
CA THR A 25 8.01 2.30 4.41
C THR A 25 9.43 2.55 4.90
N GLU A 26 10.35 1.61 4.63
CA GLU A 26 11.77 1.78 4.97
C GLU A 26 12.39 2.95 4.20
N GLU A 27 12.11 3.08 2.90
CA GLU A 27 12.57 4.21 2.09
C GLU A 27 11.99 5.56 2.53
N LEU A 28 10.70 5.58 2.90
CA LEU A 28 10.00 6.77 3.38
C LEU A 28 10.60 7.24 4.70
N ALA A 29 10.84 6.33 5.65
CA ALA A 29 11.45 6.63 6.94
C ALA A 29 12.91 7.09 6.82
N ALA A 30 13.64 6.61 5.80
CA ALA A 30 15.00 7.06 5.54
C ALA A 30 15.08 8.48 4.95
N ARG A 31 14.03 8.93 4.25
CA ARG A 31 14.02 10.20 3.49
C ARG A 31 13.17 11.29 4.13
N THR A 32 12.23 10.92 5.00
CA THR A 32 11.24 11.82 5.57
C THR A 32 10.95 11.44 7.03
N SER A 33 10.21 12.29 7.75
CA SER A 33 9.65 11.96 9.07
C SER A 33 8.20 11.47 8.98
N GLU A 34 7.70 11.18 7.78
CA GLU A 34 6.33 10.72 7.58
C GLU A 34 6.18 9.22 7.91
N CYS A 35 5.03 8.88 8.48
CA CYS A 35 4.63 7.50 8.76
C CYS A 35 3.59 7.01 7.74
N MET A 36 3.73 5.75 7.34
CA MET A 36 2.72 5.02 6.60
C MET A 36 2.23 3.85 7.44
N PHE A 37 0.91 3.69 7.55
CA PHE A 37 0.29 2.55 8.21
C PHE A 37 -0.32 1.62 7.16
N TYR A 38 -0.24 0.33 7.47
CA TYR A 38 -0.73 -0.72 6.60
C TYR A 38 -1.44 -1.77 7.42
N MET A 39 -2.68 -2.07 7.03
CA MET A 39 -3.54 -3.02 7.73
C MET A 39 -4.24 -3.95 6.76
N THR A 40 -4.43 -5.20 7.15
CA THR A 40 -5.32 -6.13 6.45
C THR A 40 -6.72 -6.01 7.02
N GLU A 41 -7.74 -5.86 6.18
CA GLU A 41 -9.13 -5.78 6.64
C GLU A 41 -9.62 -7.14 7.15
N PRO A 42 -10.04 -7.24 8.43
CA PRO A 42 -10.51 -8.51 8.98
C PRO A 42 -11.92 -8.85 8.48
N GLY A 43 -12.10 -10.06 7.94
CA GLY A 43 -13.42 -10.62 7.63
C GLY A 43 -13.92 -10.49 6.18
N GLY A 44 -13.10 -9.94 5.26
CA GLY A 44 -13.43 -9.88 3.83
C GLY A 44 -13.07 -11.16 3.06
N GLN A 45 -13.97 -11.63 2.19
CA GLN A 45 -13.67 -12.70 1.21
C GLN A 45 -12.58 -12.29 0.21
N ALA A 46 -12.35 -10.99 0.03
CA ALA A 46 -11.23 -10.43 -0.69
C ALA A 46 -10.27 -9.81 0.33
N SER A 47 -8.99 -10.13 0.19
CA SER A 47 -7.90 -9.75 1.10
C SER A 47 -7.54 -8.26 0.99
N ALA A 48 -8.52 -7.37 1.17
CA ALA A 48 -8.35 -5.93 1.07
C ALA A 48 -7.29 -5.43 2.07
N ARG A 49 -6.48 -4.48 1.60
CA ARG A 49 -5.39 -3.85 2.32
C ARG A 49 -5.70 -2.38 2.46
N ILE A 50 -5.62 -1.88 3.67
CA ILE A 50 -5.85 -0.49 4.01
C ILE A 50 -4.46 0.15 4.16
N ILE A 51 -4.20 1.18 3.37
CA ILE A 51 -3.02 2.02 3.47
C ILE A 51 -3.45 3.38 4.00
N GLU A 52 -2.77 3.84 5.05
CA GLU A 52 -2.96 5.18 5.59
C GLU A 52 -1.63 5.94 5.55
N THR A 53 -1.68 7.15 5.02
CA THR A 53 -0.50 8.04 4.91
C THR A 53 -0.81 9.40 5.52
N GLU A 54 0.23 10.14 5.87
CA GLU A 54 0.05 11.50 6.40
C GLU A 54 -0.36 12.50 5.31
N THR A 55 0.24 12.37 4.12
CA THR A 55 0.05 13.29 2.99
C THR A 55 -0.38 12.58 1.70
N GLN A 56 -1.09 13.33 0.85
CA GLN A 56 -1.59 12.83 -0.44
C GLN A 56 -0.41 12.51 -1.37
N GLU A 57 0.66 13.31 -1.28
CA GLU A 57 1.89 13.10 -2.06
C GLU A 57 2.53 11.73 -1.75
N THR A 58 2.60 11.36 -0.47
CA THR A 58 3.12 10.05 -0.06
C THR A 58 2.25 8.91 -0.58
N LEU A 59 0.92 9.07 -0.53
CA LEU A 59 -0.01 8.09 -1.12
C LEU A 59 0.18 7.95 -2.62
N ASP A 60 0.21 9.06 -3.37
CA ASP A 60 0.37 9.05 -4.83
C ASP A 60 1.70 8.42 -5.26
N ARG A 61 2.79 8.68 -4.53
CA ARG A 61 4.08 8.02 -4.74
C ARG A 61 4.01 6.53 -4.49
N PHE A 62 3.36 6.11 -3.40
CA PHE A 62 3.17 4.70 -3.09
C PHE A 62 2.31 3.99 -4.16
N LEU A 63 1.17 4.57 -4.54
CA LEU A 63 0.29 3.99 -5.56
C LEU A 63 1.00 3.89 -6.92
N SER A 64 1.76 4.92 -7.31
CA SER A 64 2.60 4.88 -8.51
C SER A 64 3.63 3.76 -8.44
N PHE A 65 4.30 3.59 -7.30
CA PHE A 65 5.27 2.52 -7.08
C PHE A 65 4.61 1.14 -7.22
N VAL A 66 3.46 0.90 -6.59
CA VAL A 66 2.75 -0.38 -6.68
C VAL A 66 2.18 -0.63 -8.07
N ALA A 67 1.64 0.39 -8.74
CA ALA A 67 1.08 0.27 -10.09
C ALA A 67 2.10 -0.26 -11.11
N THR A 68 3.39 0.05 -10.94
CA THR A 68 4.45 -0.49 -11.80
C THR A 68 4.69 -2.00 -11.62
N GLN A 69 4.25 -2.58 -10.50
CA GLN A 69 4.53 -3.97 -10.13
C GLN A 69 3.30 -4.88 -10.21
N ILE A 70 2.13 -4.39 -9.77
CA ILE A 70 0.89 -5.19 -9.64
C ILE A 70 -0.11 -4.86 -10.75
N GLY A 71 0.11 -3.78 -11.51
CA GLY A 71 -0.85 -3.29 -12.51
C GLY A 71 -1.93 -2.41 -11.89
N ASN A 72 -2.62 -1.63 -12.73
CA ASN A 72 -3.49 -0.53 -12.28
C ASN A 72 -4.90 -0.97 -11.85
N HIS A 73 -5.16 -2.28 -11.73
CA HIS A 73 -6.48 -2.84 -11.37
C HIS A 73 -6.73 -2.99 -9.87
N ALA A 74 -5.72 -2.73 -9.04
CA ALA A 74 -5.76 -2.97 -7.60
C ALA A 74 -6.26 -1.77 -6.76
N PHE A 75 -6.42 -0.59 -7.36
CA PHE A 75 -6.70 0.69 -6.68
C PHE A 75 -8.00 1.35 -7.15
#